data_AF-A0A951JDJ8-F1
#
_entry.id   AF-A0A951JDJ8-F1
#
_cell.length_a   1.000
_cell.length_b   1.000
_cell.length_c   1.000
_cell.angle_alpha   90.00
_cell.angle_beta   90.00
_cell.angle_gamma   90.00
#
_symmetry.space_group_name_H-M   'P 1'
#
loop_
_entity.id
_entity.type
_entity.pdbx_description
1 polymer ?
#
loop_
_entity_poly.entity_id
_entity_poly.type
_entity_poly.pdbx_seq_one_letter_code
_entity_poly.pdbx_strand_id
1 'polypeptide(L)'
;MHVTLLKCKLHRACVTHAELDYEGSCAIDINLLEAAGIHEYEQIQIYNVTNGERFTTYAIQAERGSKIISVNGAAAHKARPGDRV
;
A
#
# COMPACT_ATOMS: atom_id res chain seq x y z
N MET A 1 -23.84 16.82 9.95
CA MET A 1 -22.44 17.14 9.57
C MET A 1 -21.65 15.85 9.64
N HIS A 2 -20.89 15.52 8.60
CA HIS A 2 -19.99 14.35 8.57
C HIS A 2 -18.54 14.85 8.53
N VAL A 3 -17.63 14.17 9.25
CA VAL A 3 -16.19 14.44 9.24
C VAL A 3 -15.44 13.19 8.82
N THR A 4 -14.34 13.35 8.08
CA THR A 4 -13.45 12.26 7.69
C THR A 4 -12.24 12.25 8.62
N LEU A 5 -12.04 11.14 9.33
CA LEU A 5 -10.91 10.93 10.24
C LEU A 5 -9.99 9.85 9.67
N LEU A 6 -8.73 9.83 10.12
CA LEU A 6 -7.82 8.74 9.82
C LEU A 6 -8.30 7.47 10.54
N LYS A 7 -8.70 6.44 9.78
CA LYS A 7 -9.07 5.13 10.34
C LYS A 7 -7.83 4.41 10.90
N CYS A 8 -6.77 4.30 10.09
CA CYS A 8 -5.56 3.56 10.42
C CYS A 8 -4.39 3.95 9.50
N LYS A 9 -3.17 3.47 9.79
CA LYS A 9 -2.00 3.59 8.90
C LYS A 9 -0.97 2.48 9.15
N LEU A 10 -0.20 2.18 8.11
CA LEU A 10 1.11 1.53 8.22
C LEU A 10 2.18 2.62 8.11
N HIS A 11 3.09 2.71 9.08
CA HIS A 11 4.07 3.79 9.12
C HIS A 11 5.45 3.32 8.65
N ARG A 12 5.99 3.95 7.59
CA ARG A 12 7.34 3.69 7.04
C ARG A 12 7.51 2.26 6.53
N ALA A 13 6.45 1.72 5.95
CA ALA A 13 6.51 0.42 5.28
C ALA A 13 7.53 0.49 4.14
N CYS A 14 8.21 -0.62 3.87
CA CYS A 14 9.18 -0.69 2.78
C CYS A 14 8.50 -1.33 1.58
N VAL A 15 8.51 -0.65 0.44
CA VAL A 15 8.08 -1.27 -0.82
C VAL A 15 9.05 -2.42 -1.13
N THR A 16 8.48 -3.59 -1.38
CA THR A 16 9.22 -4.83 -1.67
C THR A 16 9.21 -5.16 -3.15
N HIS A 17 8.12 -4.84 -3.85
CA HIS A 17 7.89 -5.15 -5.26
C HIS A 17 7.17 -3.98 -5.93
N ALA A 18 7.38 -3.84 -7.24
CA ALA A 18 6.63 -2.89 -8.07
C ALA A 18 6.41 -3.51 -9.45
N GLU A 19 5.18 -3.94 -9.72
CA GLU A 19 4.84 -4.74 -10.91
C GLU A 19 3.97 -3.94 -11.87
N LEU A 20 4.56 -3.45 -12.97
CA LEU A 20 3.87 -2.56 -13.92
C LEU A 20 2.74 -3.25 -14.68
N ASP A 21 2.95 -4.52 -15.07
CA ASP A 21 2.01 -5.27 -15.92
C ASP A 21 0.89 -5.96 -15.12
N TYR A 22 0.81 -5.70 -13.81
CA TYR A 22 -0.25 -6.23 -12.94
C TYR A 22 -1.41 -5.24 -12.77
N GLU A 23 -2.58 -5.71 -12.32
CA GLU A 23 -3.74 -4.85 -12.07
C GLU A 23 -3.46 -3.82 -10.96
N GLY A 24 -3.81 -2.56 -11.22
CA GLY A 24 -3.51 -1.45 -10.32
C GLY A 24 -4.06 -1.67 -8.92
N SER A 25 -3.18 -1.84 -7.93
CA SER A 25 -3.49 -2.19 -6.53
C SER A 25 -2.24 -2.04 -5.65
N CYS A 26 -2.38 -2.24 -4.34
CA CYS A 26 -1.25 -2.48 -3.45
C CYS A 26 -1.43 -3.81 -2.71
N ALA A 27 -0.59 -4.80 -3.01
CA ALA A 27 -0.61 -6.06 -2.27
C ALA A 27 0.14 -5.92 -0.95
N ILE A 28 -0.49 -6.27 0.17
CA ILE A 28 0.04 -6.08 1.52
C ILE A 28 -0.06 -7.40 2.29
N ASP A 29 1.00 -7.78 2.99
CA ASP A 29 1.00 -8.93 3.91
C ASP A 29 -0.22 -8.87 4.84
N ILE A 30 -0.99 -9.96 4.88
CA ILE A 30 -2.20 -10.08 5.71
C ILE A 30 -1.94 -9.71 7.17
N ASN A 31 -0.78 -10.05 7.74
CA ASN A 31 -0.46 -9.67 9.12
C ASN A 31 -0.43 -8.15 9.33
N LEU A 32 0.03 -7.39 8.32
CA LEU A 32 0.05 -5.93 8.36
C LEU A 32 -1.34 -5.34 8.16
N LEU A 33 -2.12 -5.91 7.23
CA LEU A 33 -3.53 -5.51 7.02
C LEU A 33 -4.35 -5.68 8.31
N GLU A 34 -4.26 -6.85 8.95
CA GLU A 34 -4.95 -7.16 10.21
C GLU A 34 -4.48 -6.24 11.35
N ALA A 35 -3.17 -6.00 11.47
CA ALA A 35 -2.63 -5.13 12.51
C ALA A 35 -3.08 -3.66 12.36
N ALA A 36 -3.25 -3.18 11.13
CA ALA A 36 -3.77 -1.84 10.86
C ALA A 36 -5.31 -1.77 10.85
N GLY A 37 -5.99 -2.89 10.62
CA GLY A 37 -7.44 -2.93 10.40
C GLY A 37 -7.84 -2.45 8.99
N ILE A 38 -7.03 -2.74 7.98
CA ILE A 38 -7.31 -2.47 6.56
C ILE A 38 -7.92 -3.74 5.94
N HIS A 39 -9.04 -3.60 5.23
CA HIS A 39 -9.69 -4.71 4.53
C HIS A 39 -9.17 -4.83 3.09
N GLU A 40 -9.28 -6.04 2.55
CA GLU A 40 -9.14 -6.25 1.11
C GLU A 40 -10.16 -5.41 0.35
N TYR A 41 -9.74 -4.81 -0.76
CA TYR A 41 -10.49 -3.86 -1.58
C TYR A 41 -10.81 -2.52 -0.88
N GLU A 42 -10.26 -2.26 0.31
CA GLU A 42 -10.37 -0.94 0.95
C GLU A 42 -9.51 0.09 0.23
N GLN A 43 -10.07 1.29 -0.01
CA GLN A 43 -9.31 2.40 -0.56
C GLN A 43 -8.22 2.84 0.42
N ILE A 44 -6.98 2.93 -0.06
CA ILE A 44 -5.82 3.38 0.71
C ILE A 44 -5.15 4.57 0.03
N GLN A 45 -4.46 5.38 0.84
CA GLN A 45 -3.58 6.43 0.37
C GLN A 45 -2.14 6.04 0.69
N ILE A 46 -1.25 6.19 -0.30
CA ILE A 46 0.18 5.84 -0.19
C ILE A 46 0.99 7.13 -0.34
N TYR A 47 1.79 7.44 0.68
CA TYR A 47 2.63 8.63 0.74
C TYR A 47 4.09 8.22 0.75
N ASN A 48 4.75 8.27 -0.40
CA ASN A 48 6.12 7.86 -0.54
C ASN A 48 7.07 8.93 -0.01
N VAL A 49 7.70 8.64 1.13
CA VAL A 49 8.64 9.52 1.83
C VAL A 49 9.98 9.61 1.10
N THR A 50 10.35 8.59 0.31
CA THR A 50 11.61 8.59 -0.43
C THR A 50 11.59 9.58 -1.60
N ASN A 51 10.51 9.62 -2.37
CA ASN A 51 10.43 10.43 -3.60
C ASN A 51 9.38 11.56 -3.58
N GLY A 52 8.53 11.63 -2.54
CA GLY A 52 7.50 12.66 -2.37
C GLY A 52 6.17 12.39 -3.08
N GLU A 53 6.05 11.29 -3.84
CA GLU A 53 4.81 10.92 -4.52
C GLU A 53 3.66 10.63 -3.55
N ARG A 54 2.46 11.03 -3.95
CA ARG A 54 1.22 10.82 -3.19
C ARG A 54 0.15 10.31 -4.13
N PHE A 55 -0.47 9.20 -3.78
CA PHE A 55 -1.48 8.59 -4.63
C PHE A 55 -2.48 7.74 -3.84
N THR A 56 -3.59 7.42 -4.50
CA THR A 56 -4.68 6.62 -3.95
C THR A 56 -4.85 5.37 -4.80
N THR A 57 -5.10 4.24 -4.16
CA THR A 57 -5.44 2.96 -4.80
C THR A 57 -6.26 2.12 -3.81
N TYR A 58 -6.35 0.81 -3.99
CA TYR A 58 -6.95 -0.12 -3.02
C TYR A 58 -5.97 -1.22 -2.60
N ALA A 59 -6.19 -1.77 -1.41
CA ALA A 59 -5.39 -2.87 -0.87
C ALA A 59 -5.87 -4.23 -1.40
N ILE A 60 -4.93 -5.14 -1.69
CA ILE A 60 -5.20 -6.58 -1.89
C ILE A 60 -4.33 -7.41 -0.94
N GLN A 61 -4.71 -8.66 -0.69
CA GLN A 61 -3.96 -9.52 0.22
C GLN A 61 -2.72 -10.09 -0.47
N ALA A 62 -1.57 -10.01 0.20
CA ALA A 62 -0.39 -10.82 -0.10
C ALA A 62 -0.27 -11.97 0.90
N GLU A 63 0.63 -12.92 0.62
CA GLU A 63 0.84 -14.09 1.49
C GLU A 63 1.14 -13.66 2.94
N ARG A 64 0.51 -14.35 3.90
CA ARG A 64 0.65 -14.06 5.33
C ARG A 64 2.09 -14.27 5.79
N GLY A 65 2.68 -13.26 6.45
CA GLY A 65 4.05 -13.31 6.98
C GLY A 65 5.14 -13.05 5.94
N SER A 66 4.77 -12.83 4.67
CA SER A 66 5.71 -12.52 3.58
C SER A 66 6.39 -11.17 3.71
N LYS A 67 5.83 -10.25 4.52
CA LYS A 67 6.20 -8.83 4.62
C LYS A 67 6.10 -8.07 3.29
N ILE A 68 5.36 -8.60 2.32
CA ILE A 68 5.17 -7.96 1.02
C ILE A 68 4.41 -6.64 1.18
N ILE A 69 4.95 -5.63 0.49
CA ILE A 69 4.28 -4.40 0.08
C ILE A 69 4.59 -4.26 -1.41
N SER A 70 3.64 -4.61 -2.27
CA SER A 70 3.78 -4.59 -3.73
C SER A 70 2.92 -3.49 -4.33
N VAL A 71 3.55 -2.52 -5.00
CA VAL A 71 2.83 -1.42 -5.65
C VAL A 71 2.65 -1.74 -7.13
N ASN A 72 1.41 -2.01 -7.54
CA ASN A 72 1.13 -2.67 -8.82
C ASN A 72 0.47 -1.75 -9.86
N GLY A 73 0.57 -2.13 -11.12
CA GLY A 73 -0.05 -1.45 -12.26
C GLY A 73 0.47 -0.03 -12.45
N ALA A 74 -0.43 0.90 -12.77
CA ALA A 74 -0.07 2.31 -12.94
C ALA A 74 0.63 2.92 -11.70
N ALA A 75 0.41 2.37 -10.50
CA ALA A 75 1.06 2.83 -9.29
C ALA A 75 2.56 2.45 -9.22
N ALA A 76 3.02 1.45 -9.99
CA ALA A 76 4.42 1.05 -10.06
C ALA A 76 5.34 2.18 -10.57
N HIS A 77 4.80 3.17 -11.29
CA HIS A 77 5.56 4.37 -11.66
C HIS A 77 5.89 5.29 -10.48
N LYS A 78 5.15 5.17 -9.37
CA LYS A 78 5.20 6.10 -8.22
C LYS A 78 6.01 5.59 -7.03
N ALA A 79 6.40 4.32 -7.05
CA ALA A 79 7.20 3.72 -5.99
C ALA A 79 8.08 2.61 -6.54
N ARG A 80 9.26 2.42 -5.94
CA ARG A 80 10.22 1.37 -6.32
C ARG A 80 10.55 0.50 -5.10
N PRO A 81 10.98 -0.75 -5.30
CA PRO A 81 11.52 -1.56 -4.21
C PRO A 81 12.60 -0.79 -3.42
N GLY A 82 12.47 -0.78 -2.09
CA GLY A 82 13.32 -0.01 -1.17
C GLY A 82 12.74 1.33 -0.72
N ASP A 83 11.74 1.87 -1.40
CA ASP A 83 11.10 3.12 -0.99
C ASP A 83 10.35 2.98 0.35
N ARG A 84 10.31 4.07 1.12
CA ARG A 84 9.56 4.16 2.38
C ARG A 84 8.24 4.86 2.15
N VAL A 85 7.14 4.17 2.48
CA VAL A 85 5.76 4.65 2.32
C VAL A 85 4.98 4.66 3.63
#